data_AF-A0A355CH55-F1
#
_entry.id   AF-A0A355CH55-F1
#
_cell.length_a   1.000
_cell.length_b   1.000
_cell.length_c   1.000
_cell.angle_alpha   90.00
_cell.angle_beta   90.00
_cell.angle_gamma   90.00
#
_symmetry.space_group_name_H-M   'P 1'
#
loop_
_entity.id
_entity.type
_entity.pdbx_description
1 polymer ?
#
loop_
_entity_poly.entity_id
_entity_poly.type
_entity_poly.pdbx_seq_one_letter_code
_entity_poly.pdbx_strand_id
1 'polypeptide(L)'
;MKHQPFFEKITNFSNSLEFIKKHFFRFPFLVAFNTLTILMLGGLSIYAKLKNQGDGVERLFSDPFNFWFPYEGILTGVSEVLWCVAVTICAFTFGVLRQNKSGSRAESFLFFSALLLGVFFLDDRFRMTLIVSRLGVSKKLIYLCYASGIFVYAVKFWRFTITTYYLPLIAAFILLAISRFEDIFEAQSQGVHAMLEDGTKLLALINLALYFWHLCHQEILRNLQESEEN
;
A
#
# COMPACT_ATOMS: atom_id res chain seq x y z
N MET A 1 11.04 33.92 -29.92
CA MET A 1 11.03 32.65 -29.14
C MET A 1 11.61 32.93 -27.77
N LYS A 2 10.78 32.98 -26.72
CA LYS A 2 11.19 33.19 -25.33
C LYS A 2 11.68 31.85 -24.76
N HIS A 3 12.99 31.72 -24.56
CA HIS A 3 13.55 30.64 -23.73
C HIS A 3 13.16 30.90 -22.28
N GLN A 4 12.22 30.12 -21.74
CA GLN A 4 11.97 30.04 -20.30
C GLN A 4 12.97 29.09 -19.63
N PRO A 5 13.39 29.38 -18.39
CA PRO A 5 14.70 29.02 -17.89
C PRO A 5 14.68 27.69 -17.13
N PHE A 6 15.61 26.81 -17.47
CA PHE A 6 15.89 25.54 -16.79
C PHE A 6 16.11 25.70 -15.26
N PHE A 7 16.53 26.90 -14.81
CA PHE A 7 16.80 27.23 -13.41
C PHE A 7 15.54 27.32 -12.52
N GLU A 8 14.38 27.74 -13.03
CA GLU A 8 13.12 27.72 -12.25
C GLU A 8 12.64 26.29 -11.95
N LYS A 9 12.99 25.35 -12.84
CA LYS A 9 12.65 23.93 -12.67
C LYS A 9 13.51 23.28 -11.58
N ILE A 10 14.77 23.71 -11.43
CA ILE A 10 15.71 23.19 -10.43
C ILE A 10 15.35 23.68 -9.02
N THR A 11 14.97 24.96 -8.86
CA THR A 11 14.53 25.50 -7.56
C THR A 11 13.21 24.87 -7.11
N ASN A 12 12.25 24.65 -8.02
CA ASN A 12 11.03 23.91 -7.70
C ASN A 12 11.29 22.45 -7.33
N PHE A 13 12.25 21.79 -7.98
CA PHE A 13 12.62 20.41 -7.64
C PHE A 13 13.28 20.32 -6.26
N SER A 14 14.20 21.23 -5.93
CA SER A 14 14.83 21.29 -4.60
C SER A 14 13.81 21.52 -3.48
N ASN A 15 12.89 22.47 -3.68
CA ASN A 15 11.81 22.75 -2.73
C ASN A 15 10.85 21.55 -2.58
N SER A 16 10.55 20.84 -3.68
CA SER A 16 9.76 19.61 -3.64
C SER A 16 10.49 18.48 -2.91
N LEU A 17 11.81 18.38 -3.05
CA LEU A 17 12.63 17.38 -2.37
C LEU A 17 12.70 17.64 -0.86
N GLU A 18 12.85 18.91 -0.46
CA GLU A 18 12.80 19.34 0.95
C GLU A 18 11.43 19.06 1.57
N PHE A 19 10.34 19.31 0.83
CA PHE A 19 8.98 18.98 1.25
C PHE A 19 8.78 17.46 1.47
N ILE A 20 9.24 16.65 0.51
CA ILE A 20 9.20 15.18 0.61
C ILE A 20 10.05 14.71 1.80
N LYS A 21 11.28 15.23 1.95
CA LYS A 21 12.16 14.90 3.08
C LYS A 21 11.46 15.20 4.41
N LYS A 22 10.88 16.39 4.57
CA LYS A 22 10.22 16.78 5.82
C LYS A 22 9.04 15.88 6.20
N HIS A 23 8.28 15.40 5.21
CA HIS A 23 7.15 14.49 5.45
C HIS A 23 7.59 13.05 5.70
N PHE A 24 8.57 12.55 4.93
CA PHE A 24 8.99 11.15 4.97
C PHE A 24 9.93 10.87 6.16
N PHE A 25 10.89 11.78 6.43
CA PHE A 25 11.82 11.66 7.57
C PHE A 25 11.19 12.02 8.91
N ARG A 26 9.95 12.52 8.93
CA ARG A 26 9.18 12.67 10.19
C ARG A 26 8.88 11.31 10.84
N PHE A 27 8.93 10.22 10.07
CA PHE A 27 8.69 8.85 10.54
C PHE A 27 9.92 7.99 10.32
N PRO A 28 10.85 7.92 11.30
CA PRO A 28 12.09 7.16 11.14
C PRO A 28 11.83 5.69 10.82
N PHE A 29 10.76 5.11 11.38
CA PHE A 29 10.32 3.75 11.08
C PHE A 29 9.95 3.57 9.60
N LEU A 30 9.26 4.54 9.00
CA LEU A 30 8.83 4.43 7.61
C LEU A 30 10.01 4.43 6.65
N VAL A 31 10.99 5.31 6.87
CA VAL A 31 12.25 5.31 6.13
C VAL A 31 13.00 4.00 6.34
N ALA A 32 13.10 3.53 7.59
CA ALA A 32 13.84 2.32 7.93
C ALA A 32 13.24 1.07 7.26
N PHE A 33 11.93 0.86 7.38
CA PHE A 33 11.25 -0.30 6.78
C PHE A 33 11.28 -0.27 5.26
N ASN A 34 11.06 0.88 4.63
CA ASN A 34 11.18 1.02 3.17
C ASN A 34 12.61 0.74 2.70
N THR A 35 13.61 1.33 3.37
CA THR A 35 15.03 1.13 3.03
C THR A 35 15.43 -0.33 3.20
N LEU A 36 15.05 -0.96 4.32
CA LEU A 36 15.31 -2.37 4.57
C LEU A 36 14.68 -3.26 3.49
N THR A 37 13.43 -2.96 3.10
CA THR A 37 12.72 -3.72 2.07
C THR A 37 13.39 -3.56 0.71
N ILE A 38 13.76 -2.35 0.32
CA ILE A 38 14.47 -2.09 -0.94
C ILE A 38 15.84 -2.80 -0.94
N LEU A 39 16.58 -2.78 0.17
CA LEU A 39 17.85 -3.48 0.29
C LEU A 39 17.68 -5.00 0.22
N MET A 40 16.65 -5.54 0.88
CA MET A 40 16.32 -6.96 0.84
C MET A 40 15.95 -7.39 -0.59
N LEU A 41 15.04 -6.67 -1.23
CA LEU A 41 14.59 -6.95 -2.60
C LEU A 41 15.73 -6.79 -3.61
N GLY A 42 16.54 -5.74 -3.48
CA GLY A 42 17.73 -5.52 -4.31
C GLY A 42 18.78 -6.62 -4.13
N GLY A 43 19.00 -7.06 -2.88
CA GLY A 43 19.89 -8.18 -2.56
C GLY A 43 19.41 -9.50 -3.19
N LEU A 44 18.10 -9.79 -3.11
CA LEU A 44 17.49 -10.96 -3.75
C LEU A 44 17.60 -10.89 -5.29
N SER A 45 17.40 -9.70 -5.88
CA SER A 45 17.56 -9.48 -7.33
C SER A 45 18.99 -9.78 -7.79
N ILE A 46 19.99 -9.27 -7.06
CA ILE A 46 21.40 -9.49 -7.35
C ILE A 46 21.75 -10.97 -7.18
N TYR A 47 21.28 -11.60 -6.11
CA TYR A 47 21.49 -13.02 -5.86
C TYR A 47 20.91 -13.90 -6.98
N ALA A 48 19.65 -13.65 -7.37
CA ALA A 48 18.98 -14.38 -8.44
C ALA A 48 19.77 -14.30 -9.75
N LYS A 49 20.26 -13.11 -10.10
CA LYS A 49 21.05 -12.88 -11.31
C LYS A 49 22.43 -13.53 -11.26
N LEU A 50 23.12 -13.50 -10.10
CA LEU A 50 24.46 -14.07 -9.95
C LEU A 50 24.46 -15.60 -9.89
N LYS A 51 23.37 -16.21 -9.40
CA LYS A 51 23.28 -17.66 -9.20
C LYS A 51 22.36 -18.36 -10.20
N ASN A 52 21.77 -17.63 -11.15
CA ASN A 52 20.71 -18.12 -12.04
C ASN A 52 19.56 -18.80 -11.27
N GLN A 53 19.17 -18.21 -10.13
CA GLN A 53 18.15 -18.72 -9.21
C GLN A 53 16.88 -17.84 -9.27
N GLY A 54 16.46 -17.44 -10.48
CA GLY A 54 15.25 -16.64 -10.69
C GLY A 54 14.01 -17.32 -10.10
N ASP A 55 13.86 -18.62 -10.37
CA ASP A 55 12.77 -19.47 -9.87
C ASP A 55 12.75 -19.54 -8.34
N GLY A 56 13.92 -19.47 -7.70
CA GLY A 56 14.03 -19.46 -6.23
C GLY A 56 13.45 -18.19 -5.62
N VAL A 57 13.63 -17.04 -6.28
CA VAL A 57 13.02 -15.77 -5.84
C VAL A 57 11.54 -15.74 -6.15
N GLU A 58 11.10 -16.24 -7.30
CA GLU A 58 9.68 -16.40 -7.64
C GLU A 58 8.95 -17.24 -6.60
N ARG A 59 9.55 -18.34 -6.11
CA ARG A 59 8.99 -19.17 -5.03
C ARG A 59 8.81 -18.43 -3.71
N LEU A 60 9.52 -17.33 -3.44
CA LEU A 60 9.27 -16.56 -2.22
C LEU A 60 7.93 -15.79 -2.30
N PHE A 61 7.44 -15.55 -3.52
CA PHE A 61 6.20 -14.83 -3.83
C PHE A 61 5.06 -15.73 -4.31
N SER A 62 5.29 -17.03 -4.49
CA SER A 62 4.23 -17.96 -4.89
C SER A 62 3.19 -18.19 -3.76
N ASP A 63 2.17 -19.00 -4.04
CA ASP A 63 1.10 -19.26 -3.08
C ASP A 63 1.61 -20.04 -1.85
N PRO A 64 1.36 -19.57 -0.62
CA PRO A 64 2.00 -20.09 0.58
C PRO A 64 1.36 -21.37 1.12
N PHE A 65 1.36 -22.49 0.39
CA PHE A 65 0.83 -23.78 0.89
C PHE A 65 1.54 -25.03 0.36
N ASN A 66 2.81 -24.92 -0.02
CA ASN A 66 3.57 -26.10 -0.45
C ASN A 66 4.16 -26.84 0.75
N PHE A 67 3.66 -28.05 1.03
CA PHE A 67 4.16 -28.91 2.11
C PHE A 67 5.65 -29.26 1.95
N TRP A 68 6.15 -29.31 0.72
CA TRP A 68 7.53 -29.71 0.42
C TRP A 68 8.54 -28.58 0.62
N PHE A 69 8.09 -27.32 0.52
CA PHE A 69 8.95 -26.14 0.62
C PHE A 69 8.30 -25.14 1.58
N PRO A 70 8.55 -25.24 2.89
CA PRO A 70 7.86 -24.42 3.90
C PRO A 70 8.23 -22.93 3.84
N TYR A 71 9.25 -22.55 3.07
CA TYR A 71 9.64 -21.17 2.81
C TYR A 71 8.94 -20.57 1.57
N GLU A 72 8.20 -21.39 0.83
CA GLU A 72 7.48 -20.98 -0.36
C GLU A 72 6.33 -20.01 0.01
N GLY A 73 6.23 -18.91 -0.73
CA GLY A 73 5.24 -17.86 -0.49
C GLY A 73 5.44 -17.04 0.78
N ILE A 74 6.61 -17.09 1.43
CA ILE A 74 6.84 -16.35 2.68
C ILE A 74 6.62 -14.84 2.52
N LEU A 75 7.02 -14.23 1.40
CA LEU A 75 6.84 -12.80 1.16
C LEU A 75 5.39 -12.45 0.80
N THR A 76 4.67 -13.38 0.19
CA THR A 76 3.22 -13.29 -0.02
C THR A 76 2.49 -13.36 1.31
N GLY A 77 2.85 -14.29 2.19
CA GLY A 77 2.32 -14.37 3.55
C GLY A 77 2.57 -13.11 4.37
N VAL A 78 3.78 -12.50 4.27
CA VAL A 78 4.06 -11.21 4.90
C VAL A 78 3.16 -10.10 4.34
N SER A 79 2.96 -10.07 3.03
CA SER A 79 2.05 -9.12 2.37
C SER A 79 0.61 -9.27 2.85
N GLU A 80 0.12 -10.51 3.00
CA GLU A 80 -1.21 -10.81 3.55
C GLU A 80 -1.35 -10.31 5.00
N VAL A 81 -0.33 -10.50 5.84
CA VAL A 81 -0.32 -9.98 7.21
C VAL A 81 -0.38 -8.45 7.21
N LEU A 82 0.35 -7.77 6.34
CA LEU A 82 0.34 -6.31 6.25
C LEU A 82 -1.03 -5.76 5.83
N TRP A 83 -1.73 -6.43 4.90
CA TRP A 83 -3.13 -6.14 4.60
C TRP A 83 -4.00 -6.24 5.85
N CYS A 84 -3.93 -7.37 6.55
CA CYS A 84 -4.71 -7.62 7.76
C CYS A 84 -4.45 -6.56 8.84
N VAL A 85 -3.19 -6.15 9.03
CA VAL A 85 -2.84 -5.08 9.97
C VAL A 85 -3.59 -3.79 9.61
N ALA A 86 -3.49 -3.33 8.36
CA ALA A 86 -4.14 -2.10 7.93
C ALA A 86 -5.67 -2.14 8.08
N VAL A 87 -6.31 -3.27 7.72
CA VAL A 87 -7.76 -3.46 7.87
C VAL A 87 -8.17 -3.45 9.34
N THR A 88 -7.47 -4.23 10.16
CA THR A 88 -7.83 -4.45 11.58
C THR A 88 -7.67 -3.18 12.40
N ILE A 89 -6.57 -2.45 12.23
CA ILE A 89 -6.36 -1.21 12.99
C ILE A 89 -7.39 -0.14 12.63
N CYS A 90 -7.76 -0.01 11.35
CA CYS A 90 -8.81 0.92 10.93
C CYS A 90 -10.16 0.56 11.55
N ALA A 91 -10.55 -0.72 11.49
CA ALA A 91 -11.80 -1.20 12.06
C ALA A 91 -11.85 -1.05 13.58
N PHE A 92 -10.74 -1.37 14.26
CA PHE A 92 -10.60 -1.21 15.71
C PHE A 92 -10.73 0.25 16.13
N THR A 93 -9.96 1.15 15.50
CA THR A 93 -10.00 2.58 15.85
C THR A 93 -11.36 3.20 15.54
N PHE A 94 -12.02 2.82 14.45
CA PHE A 94 -13.42 3.19 14.21
C PHE A 94 -14.32 2.79 15.39
N GLY A 95 -14.20 1.54 15.86
CA GLY A 95 -14.97 1.04 17.00
C GLY A 95 -14.71 1.81 18.30
N VAL A 96 -13.47 2.26 18.54
CA VAL A 96 -13.11 3.09 19.70
C VAL A 96 -13.72 4.49 19.57
N LEU A 97 -13.53 5.18 18.43
CA LEU A 97 -14.03 6.54 18.22
C LEU A 97 -15.56 6.63 18.30
N ARG A 98 -16.26 5.61 17.81
CA ARG A 98 -17.73 5.58 17.79
C ARG A 98 -18.35 5.58 19.19
N GLN A 99 -17.62 5.14 20.22
CA GLN A 99 -18.14 5.12 21.61
C GLN A 99 -18.37 6.53 22.16
N ASN A 100 -17.61 7.52 21.70
CA ASN A 100 -17.68 8.89 22.22
C ASN A 100 -18.77 9.76 21.56
N LYS A 101 -19.69 9.17 20.77
CA LYS A 101 -20.83 9.83 20.08
C LYS A 101 -20.50 11.05 19.20
N SER A 102 -19.24 11.44 19.08
CA SER A 102 -18.76 12.46 18.18
C SER A 102 -18.61 11.83 16.79
N GLY A 103 -19.62 12.02 15.94
CA GLY A 103 -19.65 11.57 14.54
C GLY A 103 -18.60 12.28 13.68
N SER A 104 -17.32 12.02 13.99
CA SER A 104 -16.20 12.73 13.42
C SER A 104 -15.94 12.28 11.98
N ARG A 105 -15.33 13.17 11.19
CA ARG A 105 -14.91 12.83 9.82
C ARG A 105 -13.87 11.70 9.82
N ALA A 106 -13.06 11.59 10.88
CA ALA A 106 -12.07 10.54 11.08
C ALA A 106 -12.73 9.16 11.30
N GLU A 107 -13.80 9.10 12.11
CA GLU A 107 -14.58 7.87 12.31
C GLU A 107 -15.07 7.31 10.97
N SER A 108 -15.75 8.16 10.18
CA SER A 108 -16.23 7.76 8.85
C SER A 108 -15.07 7.36 7.93
N PHE A 109 -13.97 8.12 7.92
CA PHE A 109 -12.80 7.80 7.10
C PHE A 109 -12.26 6.40 7.41
N LEU A 110 -12.07 6.07 8.69
CA LEU A 110 -11.51 4.79 9.12
C LEU A 110 -12.46 3.62 8.83
N PHE A 111 -13.77 3.80 8.99
CA PHE A 111 -14.76 2.80 8.61
C PHE A 111 -14.68 2.46 7.11
N PHE A 112 -14.75 3.48 6.25
CA PHE A 112 -14.68 3.27 4.81
C PHE A 112 -13.29 2.78 4.36
N SER A 113 -12.21 3.17 5.07
CA SER A 113 -10.87 2.61 4.87
C SER A 113 -10.85 1.11 5.14
N ALA A 114 -11.37 0.67 6.30
CA ALA A 114 -11.41 -0.74 6.65
C ALA A 114 -12.21 -1.57 5.63
N LEU A 115 -13.35 -1.05 5.16
CA LEU A 115 -14.13 -1.70 4.10
C LEU A 115 -13.38 -1.78 2.77
N LEU A 116 -12.80 -0.67 2.31
CA LEU A 116 -12.09 -0.62 1.04
C LEU A 116 -10.86 -1.54 1.04
N LEU A 117 -10.04 -1.45 2.09
CA LEU A 117 -8.86 -2.31 2.26
C LEU A 117 -9.26 -3.77 2.45
N GLY A 118 -10.36 -4.03 3.16
CA GLY A 118 -10.90 -5.37 3.34
C GLY A 118 -11.31 -6.01 2.01
N VAL A 119 -11.97 -5.26 1.13
CA VAL A 119 -12.31 -5.74 -0.22
C VAL A 119 -11.05 -6.08 -1.03
N PHE A 120 -10.02 -5.24 -0.97
CA PHE A 120 -8.76 -5.53 -1.68
C PHE A 120 -8.01 -6.71 -1.09
N PHE A 121 -7.97 -6.83 0.24
CA PHE A 121 -7.40 -8.00 0.89
C PHE A 121 -8.12 -9.28 0.47
N LEU A 122 -9.45 -9.29 0.47
CA LEU A 122 -10.23 -10.46 0.05
C LEU A 122 -9.99 -10.80 -1.42
N ASP A 123 -9.96 -9.80 -2.29
CA ASP A 123 -9.64 -10.01 -3.71
C ASP A 123 -8.24 -10.59 -3.90
N ASP A 124 -7.26 -10.03 -3.21
CA ASP A 124 -5.86 -10.44 -3.29
C ASP A 124 -5.67 -11.86 -2.76
N ARG A 125 -6.25 -12.18 -1.59
CA ARG A 125 -6.07 -13.46 -0.92
C ARG A 125 -6.84 -14.60 -1.56
N PHE A 126 -8.09 -14.34 -1.96
CA PHE A 126 -9.00 -15.36 -2.46
C PHE A 126 -9.17 -15.33 -3.98
N ARG A 127 -8.44 -14.44 -4.66
CA ARG A 127 -8.53 -14.23 -6.12
C ARG A 127 -9.96 -13.99 -6.56
N MET A 128 -10.70 -13.14 -5.84
CA MET A 128 -12.14 -12.91 -6.06
C MET A 128 -12.43 -12.47 -7.49
N THR A 129 -11.58 -11.62 -8.07
CA THR A 129 -11.66 -11.19 -9.47
C THR A 129 -11.64 -12.38 -10.43
N LEU A 130 -10.79 -13.38 -10.17
CA LEU A 130 -10.71 -14.58 -11.00
C LEU A 130 -11.96 -15.46 -10.81
N ILE A 131 -12.44 -15.62 -9.58
CA ILE A 131 -13.66 -16.38 -9.26
C ILE A 131 -14.86 -15.76 -9.97
N VAL A 132 -15.08 -14.46 -9.78
CA VAL A 132 -16.19 -13.71 -10.40
C VAL A 132 -16.05 -13.70 -11.92
N SER A 133 -14.83 -13.66 -12.44
CA SER A 133 -14.60 -13.78 -13.88
C SER A 133 -14.98 -15.14 -14.45
N ARG A 134 -14.74 -16.23 -13.70
CA ARG A 134 -15.19 -17.58 -14.08
C ARG A 134 -16.71 -17.74 -14.06
N LEU A 135 -17.43 -16.88 -13.33
CA LEU A 135 -18.90 -16.81 -13.34
C LEU A 135 -19.46 -16.02 -14.55
N GLY A 136 -18.61 -15.58 -15.49
CA GLY A 136 -19.03 -14.92 -16.73
C GLY A 136 -18.95 -13.39 -16.70
N VAL A 137 -18.50 -12.79 -15.60
CA VAL A 137 -18.28 -11.33 -15.53
C VAL A 137 -16.92 -10.98 -16.14
N SER A 138 -16.83 -9.93 -16.94
CA SER A 138 -15.53 -9.54 -17.50
C SER A 138 -14.60 -8.95 -16.44
N LYS A 139 -13.31 -9.33 -16.43
CA LYS A 139 -12.29 -8.73 -15.54
C LYS A 139 -12.26 -7.20 -15.63
N LYS A 140 -12.44 -6.66 -16.84
CA LYS A 140 -12.50 -5.21 -17.10
C LYS A 140 -13.61 -4.53 -16.31
N LEU A 141 -14.79 -5.14 -16.22
CA LEU A 141 -15.91 -4.62 -15.43
C LEU A 141 -15.57 -4.63 -13.94
N ILE A 142 -14.97 -5.71 -13.43
CA ILE A 142 -14.58 -5.82 -12.01
C ILE A 142 -13.55 -4.74 -11.66
N TYR A 143 -12.51 -4.56 -12.48
CA TYR A 143 -11.53 -3.50 -12.27
C TYR A 143 -12.14 -2.10 -12.38
N LEU A 144 -13.11 -1.88 -13.28
CA LEU A 144 -13.85 -0.62 -13.35
C LEU A 144 -14.63 -0.36 -12.05
N CYS A 145 -15.26 -1.38 -11.47
CA CYS A 145 -15.93 -1.27 -10.17
C CYS A 145 -14.93 -0.90 -9.06
N TYR A 146 -13.77 -1.56 -8.98
CA TYR A 146 -12.74 -1.20 -8.00
C TYR A 146 -12.22 0.23 -8.19
N ALA A 147 -11.87 0.60 -9.42
CA ALA A 147 -11.40 1.95 -9.74
C ALA A 147 -12.46 3.02 -9.39
N SER A 148 -13.74 2.75 -9.67
CA SER A 148 -14.83 3.65 -9.30
C SER A 148 -14.99 3.77 -7.77
N GLY A 149 -14.83 2.67 -7.03
CA GLY A 149 -14.89 2.66 -5.57
C GLY A 149 -13.75 3.48 -4.95
N ILE A 150 -12.51 3.30 -5.43
CA ILE A 150 -11.35 4.10 -5.04
C ILE A 150 -11.60 5.58 -5.35
N PHE A 151 -12.11 5.89 -6.55
CA PHE A 151 -12.35 7.27 -6.96
C PHE A 151 -13.37 7.96 -6.06
N VAL A 152 -14.52 7.31 -5.81
CA VAL A 152 -15.55 7.85 -4.90
C VAL A 152 -15.00 8.02 -3.49
N TYR A 153 -14.23 7.05 -2.99
CA TYR A 153 -13.56 7.13 -1.70
C TYR A 153 -12.60 8.33 -1.64
N ALA A 154 -11.73 8.48 -2.63
CA ALA A 154 -10.74 9.54 -2.70
C ALA A 154 -11.39 10.92 -2.75
N VAL A 155 -12.42 11.11 -3.59
CA VAL A 155 -13.16 12.39 -3.68
C VAL A 155 -13.87 12.72 -2.37
N LYS A 156 -14.55 11.74 -1.76
CA LYS A 156 -15.29 11.93 -0.50
C LYS A 156 -14.37 12.35 0.65
N PHE A 157 -13.20 11.75 0.74
CA PHE A 157 -12.28 11.95 1.86
C PHE A 157 -11.09 12.86 1.55
N TRP A 158 -10.99 13.40 0.33
CA TRP A 158 -9.87 14.23 -0.12
C TRP A 158 -9.45 15.29 0.90
N ARG A 159 -10.43 16.07 1.39
CA ARG A 159 -10.19 17.16 2.35
C ARG A 159 -9.63 16.67 3.68
N PHE A 160 -9.98 15.47 4.11
CA PHE A 160 -9.43 14.87 5.33
C PHE A 160 -8.05 14.25 5.04
N THR A 161 -7.89 13.55 3.92
CA THR A 161 -6.62 12.94 3.55
C THR A 161 -5.50 13.98 3.46
N ILE A 162 -5.74 15.14 2.84
CA ILE A 162 -4.71 16.20 2.74
C ILE A 162 -4.30 16.82 4.08
N THR A 163 -5.14 16.69 5.13
CA THR A 163 -4.76 17.14 6.48
C THR A 163 -3.91 16.11 7.23
N THR A 164 -3.83 14.88 6.73
CA THR A 164 -2.96 13.82 7.25
C THR A 164 -1.61 13.81 6.53
N TYR A 165 -0.65 13.04 7.02
CA TYR A 165 0.59 12.76 6.30
C TYR A 165 0.33 11.80 5.13
N TYR A 166 -0.29 12.30 4.05
CA TYR A 166 -0.83 11.48 2.97
C TYR A 166 0.20 10.93 1.98
N LEU A 167 1.46 11.38 2.03
CA LEU A 167 2.48 10.95 1.06
C LEU A 167 2.70 9.42 1.04
N PRO A 168 2.82 8.71 2.18
CA PRO A 168 2.94 7.25 2.15
C PRO A 168 1.70 6.57 1.58
N LEU A 169 0.50 7.11 1.81
CA LEU A 169 -0.74 6.59 1.24
C LEU A 169 -0.73 6.69 -0.29
N ILE A 170 -0.33 7.85 -0.83
CA ILE A 170 -0.19 8.03 -2.29
C ILE A 170 0.88 7.10 -2.84
N ALA A 171 2.05 7.01 -2.19
CA ALA A 171 3.12 6.11 -2.60
C ALA A 171 2.64 4.66 -2.63
N ALA A 172 1.89 4.21 -1.63
CA ALA A 172 1.30 2.88 -1.58
C ALA A 172 0.35 2.64 -2.77
N PHE A 173 -0.58 3.55 -3.05
CA PHE A 173 -1.50 3.37 -4.18
C PHE A 173 -0.80 3.39 -5.54
N ILE A 174 0.23 4.22 -5.72
CA ILE A 174 1.04 4.23 -6.95
C ILE A 174 1.76 2.89 -7.10
N LEU A 175 2.39 2.39 -6.05
CA LEU A 175 3.10 1.10 -6.07
C LEU A 175 2.14 -0.08 -6.33
N LEU A 176 0.96 -0.08 -5.70
CA LEU A 176 -0.08 -1.08 -5.99
C LEU A 176 -0.57 -1.00 -7.44
N ALA A 177 -0.73 0.20 -8.00
CA ALA A 177 -1.10 0.36 -9.39
C ALA A 177 0.00 -0.18 -10.32
N ILE A 178 1.28 0.13 -10.05
CA ILE A 178 2.41 -0.40 -10.80
C ILE A 178 2.41 -1.94 -10.76
N SER A 179 2.27 -2.52 -9.58
CA SER A 179 2.17 -3.97 -9.38
C SER A 179 1.07 -4.61 -10.25
N ARG A 180 -0.11 -3.98 -10.36
CA ARG A 180 -1.24 -4.53 -11.13
C ARG A 180 -1.15 -4.33 -12.64
N PHE A 181 -0.35 -3.39 -13.12
CA PHE A 181 -0.22 -3.08 -14.55
C PHE A 181 1.06 -3.67 -15.17
N GLU A 182 1.69 -4.62 -14.48
CA GLU A 182 2.93 -5.20 -14.97
C GLU A 182 2.77 -6.06 -16.23
N ASP A 183 1.57 -6.56 -16.54
CA ASP A 183 1.24 -7.24 -17.80
C ASP A 183 1.60 -6.37 -19.03
N ILE A 184 1.76 -5.05 -18.86
CA ILE A 184 2.17 -4.11 -19.90
C ILE A 184 3.69 -4.16 -20.14
N PHE A 185 4.48 -4.54 -19.13
CA PHE A 185 5.92 -4.69 -19.21
C PHE A 185 6.24 -6.12 -19.62
N GLU A 186 6.58 -6.33 -20.90
CA GLU A 186 7.13 -7.60 -21.41
C GLU A 186 8.50 -7.87 -20.74
N ALA A 187 8.50 -8.36 -19.49
CA ALA A 187 9.70 -8.65 -18.73
C ALA A 187 10.34 -9.96 -19.21
N GLN A 188 11.66 -9.93 -19.45
CA GLN A 188 12.42 -11.03 -20.05
C GLN A 188 12.68 -12.25 -19.13
N SER A 189 12.40 -12.18 -17.82
CA SER A 189 12.63 -13.31 -16.90
C SER A 189 11.61 -13.40 -15.76
N GLN A 190 11.24 -14.63 -15.40
CA GLN A 190 10.22 -14.94 -14.39
C GLN A 190 10.52 -14.33 -13.01
N GLY A 191 11.79 -14.37 -12.58
CA GLY A 191 12.20 -13.75 -11.32
C GLY A 191 12.11 -12.22 -11.32
N VAL A 192 12.39 -11.55 -12.45
CA VAL A 192 12.24 -10.08 -12.56
C VAL A 192 10.78 -9.68 -12.54
N HIS A 193 9.93 -10.47 -13.21
CA HIS A 193 8.49 -10.29 -13.19
C HIS A 193 7.94 -10.40 -11.77
N ALA A 194 8.20 -11.50 -11.05
CA ALA A 194 7.76 -11.67 -9.66
C ALA A 194 8.24 -10.55 -8.72
N MET A 195 9.46 -10.03 -8.93
CA MET A 195 9.96 -8.90 -8.13
C MET A 195 9.30 -7.57 -8.47
N LEU A 196 8.91 -7.35 -9.73
CA LEU A 196 8.15 -6.17 -10.13
C LEU A 196 6.69 -6.27 -9.67
N GLU A 197 6.05 -7.44 -9.75
CA GLU A 197 4.67 -7.64 -9.27
C GLU A 197 4.63 -7.53 -7.75
N ASP A 198 5.22 -8.51 -7.09
CA ASP A 198 4.96 -8.79 -5.68
C ASP A 198 5.95 -8.05 -4.78
N GLY A 199 7.15 -7.75 -5.28
CA GLY A 199 8.10 -6.90 -4.57
C GLY A 199 7.62 -5.46 -4.43
N THR A 200 7.06 -4.88 -5.51
CA THR A 200 6.49 -3.52 -5.45
C THR A 200 5.21 -3.48 -4.60
N LYS A 201 4.40 -4.53 -4.66
CA LYS A 201 3.24 -4.73 -3.80
C LYS A 201 3.61 -4.80 -2.32
N LEU A 202 4.62 -5.58 -1.95
CA LEU A 202 5.10 -5.66 -0.56
C LEU A 202 5.51 -4.27 -0.05
N LEU A 203 6.28 -3.52 -0.85
CA LEU A 203 6.68 -2.15 -0.51
C LEU A 203 5.46 -1.23 -0.35
N ALA A 204 4.46 -1.38 -1.21
CA ALA A 204 3.21 -0.64 -1.11
C ALA A 204 2.49 -0.90 0.21
N LEU A 205 2.39 -2.17 0.60
CA LEU A 205 1.67 -2.60 1.80
C LEU A 205 2.36 -2.16 3.09
N ILE A 206 3.69 -2.08 3.11
CA ILE A 206 4.44 -1.48 4.22
C ILE A 206 4.06 -0.01 4.39
N ASN A 207 4.03 0.76 3.30
CA ASN A 207 3.64 2.17 3.36
C ASN A 207 2.19 2.33 3.80
N LEU A 208 1.30 1.47 3.31
CA LEU A 208 -0.12 1.47 3.66
C LEU A 208 -0.35 1.16 5.14
N ALA A 209 0.26 0.07 5.64
CA ALA A 209 0.14 -0.35 7.02
C ALA A 209 0.72 0.70 7.99
N LEU A 210 1.89 1.26 7.69
CA LEU A 210 2.50 2.29 8.53
C LEU A 210 1.72 3.61 8.51
N TYR A 211 1.17 3.99 7.36
CA TYR A 211 0.28 5.16 7.26
C TYR A 211 -0.92 5.01 8.19
N PHE A 212 -1.66 3.89 8.08
CA PHE A 212 -2.85 3.68 8.89
C PHE A 212 -2.52 3.46 10.37
N TRP A 213 -1.39 2.81 10.69
CA TRP A 213 -0.90 2.70 12.06
C TRP A 213 -0.71 4.08 12.69
N HIS A 214 -0.02 4.97 11.98
CA HIS A 214 0.25 6.30 12.47
C HIS A 214 -1.02 7.15 12.63
N LEU A 215 -1.88 7.13 11.61
CA LEU A 215 -3.15 7.85 11.64
C LEU A 215 -4.04 7.38 12.79
N CYS A 216 -4.21 6.06 12.93
CA CYS A 216 -5.04 5.47 13.99
C CYS A 216 -4.51 5.83 15.38
N HIS A 217 -3.19 5.79 15.58
CA HIS A 217 -2.57 6.18 16.84
C HIS A 217 -2.85 7.65 17.18
N GLN A 218 -2.72 8.57 16.21
CA GLN A 218 -3.03 9.99 16.43
C GLN A 218 -4.50 10.22 16.79
N GLU A 219 -5.41 9.54 16.09
CA GLU A 219 -6.85 9.69 16.33
C GLU A 219 -7.27 9.14 17.70
N ILE A 220 -6.66 8.03 18.14
CA ILE A 220 -6.90 7.49 19.49
C ILE A 220 -6.41 8.48 20.56
N LEU A 221 -5.20 9.01 20.42
CA LEU A 221 -4.65 9.96 21.41
C LEU A 221 -5.51 11.23 21.51
N ARG A 222 -5.94 11.77 20.36
CA ARG A 222 -6.84 12.93 20.35
C ARG A 222 -8.15 12.63 21.06
N ASN A 223 -8.74 11.46 20.79
CA ASN A 223 -9.99 11.04 21.42
C ASN A 223 -9.86 10.83 22.94
N LEU A 224 -8.70 10.36 23.42
CA LEU A 224 -8.43 10.24 24.86
C LEU A 224 -8.34 11.63 25.52
N GLN A 225 -7.65 12.58 24.91
CA GLN A 225 -7.54 13.95 25.41
C GLN A 225 -8.91 14.64 25.47
N GLU A 226 -9.73 14.50 24.42
CA GLU A 226 -11.10 15.03 24.39
C GLU A 226 -12.00 14.39 25.47
N SER A 227 -11.74 13.14 25.86
CA SER A 227 -12.48 12.47 26.93
C SER A 227 -12.05 12.88 28.35
N GLU A 228 -10.80 13.32 28.53
CA GLU A 228 -10.30 13.83 29.82
C GLU A 228 -10.78 15.26 30.10
N GLU A 229 -11.10 16.03 29.06
CA GLU A 229 -11.58 17.41 29.17
C GLU A 229 -13.10 17.55 29.41
N ASN A 230 -13.88 16.47 29.23
CA ASN A 230 -15.34 16.43 29.41
C ASN A 230 -15.77 15.75 30.71
#